data_AF-A0A851HES2-F1
#
_entry.id   AF-A0A851HES2-F1
#
_cell.length_a   1.000
_cell.length_b   1.000
_cell.length_c   1.000
_cell.angle_alpha   90.00
_cell.angle_beta   90.00
_cell.angle_gamma   90.00
#
_symmetry.space_group_name_H-M   'P 1'
#
loop_
_entity.id
_entity.type
_entity.pdbx_description
1 polymer ?
#
loop_
_entity_poly.entity_id
_entity_poly.type
_entity_poly.pdbx_seq_one_letter_code
_entity_poly.pdbx_strand_id
1 'polypeptide(L)'
;MDRNADEPAPLGSVFKLYVLLAISDAIGMGDLSWDTALTVTAENRSLPSGELQDEPDGTEVTVREAATKMIEISDNTATDMLVHAVGRDAVETAVKDAGHHDPEMMFPFLTTRELFQIGWSEPEYFESWATGSTEEQRALLDELQHQEIGQHDVAVGGDPLWPDGVEWFASAHDIAKVHVALQEQDDAVVREILSENPGIGQHSWDYVGFKGGSSPGVLAGSWYVEDSSGESYVLVVQAATEDAAGINTDEQSLFFQLARSALNLTQRD
;
A
#
# COMPACT_ATOMS: atom_id res chain seq x y z
N MET A 1 -5.27 -22.28 5.84
CA MET A 1 -4.45 -22.70 7.00
C MET A 1 -4.02 -21.40 7.61
N ASP A 2 -4.48 -21.14 8.81
CA ASP A 2 -4.50 -19.78 9.32
C ASP A 2 -3.66 -19.78 10.60
N ARG A 3 -2.69 -18.86 10.67
CA ARG A 3 -1.84 -18.65 11.83
C ARG A 3 -1.81 -17.16 12.10
N ASN A 4 -2.35 -16.76 13.26
CA ASN A 4 -2.47 -15.37 13.69
C ASN A 4 -3.14 -14.48 12.63
N ALA A 5 -4.08 -15.04 11.86
CA ALA A 5 -4.66 -14.36 10.70
C ALA A 5 -5.56 -13.17 11.07
N ASP A 6 -6.02 -13.12 12.32
CA ASP A 6 -6.80 -12.02 12.90
C ASP A 6 -5.93 -10.99 13.65
N GLU A 7 -4.62 -11.23 13.82
CA GLU A 7 -3.74 -10.27 14.49
C GLU A 7 -3.33 -9.17 13.49
N PRO A 8 -3.62 -7.89 13.76
CA PRO A 8 -3.18 -6.81 12.90
C PRO A 8 -1.66 -6.67 12.93
N ALA A 9 -1.08 -6.38 11.78
CA ALA A 9 0.35 -6.11 11.63
C ALA A 9 0.55 -4.94 10.65
N PRO A 10 1.70 -4.23 10.74
CA PRO A 10 2.03 -3.20 9.77
C PRO A 10 2.10 -3.75 8.34
N LEU A 11 1.68 -2.95 7.38
CA LEU A 11 1.47 -3.35 5.99
C LEU A 11 2.65 -3.00 5.08
N GLY A 12 3.38 -1.94 5.42
CA GLY A 12 4.12 -1.18 4.43
C GLY A 12 3.22 -0.90 3.23
N SER A 13 3.77 -0.94 2.02
CA SER A 13 3.02 -0.64 0.78
C SER A 13 1.86 -1.57 0.40
N VAL A 14 1.48 -2.58 1.20
CA VAL A 14 0.25 -3.37 0.94
C VAL A 14 -1.01 -2.50 1.08
N PHE A 15 -0.94 -1.41 1.86
CA PHE A 15 -2.05 -0.45 2.01
C PHE A 15 -2.57 0.13 0.69
N LYS A 16 -1.72 0.15 -0.36
CA LYS A 16 -2.04 0.66 -1.71
C LYS A 16 -3.17 -0.12 -2.39
N LEU A 17 -3.51 -1.32 -1.91
CA LEU A 17 -4.71 -2.05 -2.34
C LEU A 17 -5.99 -1.28 -2.00
N TYR A 18 -6.05 -0.62 -0.83
CA TYR A 18 -7.19 0.23 -0.46
C TYR A 18 -7.25 1.51 -1.31
N VAL A 19 -6.10 2.06 -1.67
CA VAL A 19 -6.04 3.19 -2.62
C VAL A 19 -6.58 2.75 -3.98
N LEU A 20 -6.15 1.60 -4.50
CA LEU A 20 -6.65 1.06 -5.77
C LEU A 20 -8.17 0.82 -5.73
N LEU A 21 -8.68 0.30 -4.62
CA LEU A 21 -10.12 0.09 -4.44
C LEU A 21 -10.88 1.43 -4.51
N ALA A 22 -10.41 2.46 -3.81
CA ALA A 22 -11.01 3.80 -3.86
C ALA A 22 -10.98 4.42 -5.27
N ILE A 23 -9.89 4.22 -6.03
CA ILE A 23 -9.83 4.62 -7.44
C ILE A 23 -10.88 3.88 -8.26
N SER A 24 -10.99 2.56 -8.09
CA SER A 24 -11.98 1.74 -8.80
C SER A 24 -13.41 2.17 -8.48
N ASP A 25 -13.72 2.43 -7.21
CA ASP A 25 -15.04 2.90 -6.79
C ASP A 25 -15.36 4.26 -7.43
N ALA A 26 -14.42 5.21 -7.42
CA ALA A 26 -14.60 6.53 -8.06
C ALA A 26 -14.82 6.42 -9.57
N ILE A 27 -14.16 5.46 -10.24
CA ILE A 27 -14.36 5.18 -11.66
C ILE A 27 -15.72 4.54 -11.92
N GLY A 28 -16.13 3.57 -11.10
CA GLY A 28 -17.45 2.94 -11.17
C GLY A 28 -18.60 3.93 -10.95
N MET A 29 -18.40 4.96 -10.13
CA MET A 29 -19.34 6.06 -9.91
C MET A 29 -19.32 7.13 -11.03
N GLY A 30 -18.29 7.12 -11.88
CA GLY A 30 -18.10 8.11 -12.95
C GLY A 30 -17.52 9.45 -12.48
N ASP A 31 -16.99 9.51 -11.26
CA ASP A 31 -16.33 10.69 -10.69
C ASP A 31 -14.87 10.82 -11.17
N LEU A 32 -14.27 9.70 -11.61
CA LEU A 32 -12.93 9.63 -12.18
C LEU A 32 -12.93 8.75 -13.44
N SER A 33 -11.90 8.87 -14.27
CA SER A 33 -11.66 7.98 -15.41
C SER A 33 -10.22 7.50 -15.38
N TRP A 34 -9.98 6.28 -15.87
CA TRP A 34 -8.64 5.74 -16.09
C TRP A 34 -7.76 6.64 -16.97
N ASP A 35 -8.37 7.40 -17.88
CA ASP A 35 -7.69 8.32 -18.81
C ASP A 35 -7.53 9.75 -18.26
N THR A 36 -8.03 10.03 -17.05
CA THR A 36 -7.85 11.35 -16.42
C THR A 36 -6.36 11.61 -16.22
N ALA A 37 -5.89 12.77 -16.69
CA ALA A 37 -4.52 13.20 -16.50
C ALA A 37 -4.29 13.71 -15.07
N LEU A 38 -3.20 13.25 -14.47
CA LEU A 38 -2.63 13.71 -13.21
C LEU A 38 -1.29 14.36 -13.50
N THR A 39 -0.91 15.38 -12.71
CA THR A 39 0.32 16.13 -12.92
C THR A 39 1.26 15.94 -11.74
N VAL A 40 2.51 15.58 -12.01
CA VAL A 40 3.58 15.57 -10.99
C VAL A 40 3.88 17.00 -10.60
N THR A 41 3.84 17.31 -9.30
CA THR A 41 4.17 18.62 -8.75
C THR A 41 5.09 18.47 -7.55
N ALA A 42 5.70 19.57 -7.11
CA ALA A 42 6.53 19.57 -5.90
C ALA A 42 5.72 19.18 -4.65
N GLU A 43 4.43 19.48 -4.60
CA GLU A 43 3.54 19.22 -3.47
C GLU A 43 3.09 17.75 -3.37
N ASN A 44 2.97 17.03 -4.49
CA ASN A 44 2.56 15.61 -4.49
C ASN A 44 3.71 14.61 -4.63
N ARG A 45 4.95 15.10 -4.80
CA ARG A 45 6.15 14.26 -4.86
C ARG A 45 6.43 13.59 -3.51
N SER A 46 6.66 12.29 -3.52
CA SER A 46 7.07 11.52 -2.34
C SER A 46 8.49 10.99 -2.51
N LEU A 47 8.97 10.20 -1.54
CA LEU A 47 10.27 9.54 -1.57
C LEU A 47 10.16 8.13 -2.17
N PRO A 48 11.27 7.51 -2.63
CA PRO A 48 11.26 6.14 -3.12
C PRO A 48 10.62 5.13 -2.13
N SER A 49 10.11 3.98 -2.59
CA SER A 49 10.17 3.42 -3.94
C SER A 49 9.32 4.14 -4.99
N GLY A 50 9.72 4.02 -6.26
CA GLY A 50 9.04 4.62 -7.40
C GLY A 50 10.01 5.19 -8.41
N GLU A 51 9.45 5.82 -9.44
CA GLU A 51 10.17 6.54 -10.50
C GLU A 51 9.60 7.95 -10.70
N LEU A 52 8.31 8.19 -10.42
CA LEU A 52 7.68 9.49 -10.67
C LEU A 52 8.26 10.63 -9.82
N GLN A 53 8.93 10.32 -8.71
CA GLN A 53 9.66 11.34 -7.95
C GLN A 53 10.82 11.97 -8.72
N ASP A 54 11.35 11.28 -9.74
CA ASP A 54 12.48 11.74 -10.55
C ASP A 54 12.02 12.48 -11.82
N GLU A 55 10.72 12.43 -12.14
CA GLU A 55 10.13 13.15 -13.26
C GLU A 55 10.02 14.65 -12.96
N PRO A 56 10.21 15.53 -13.96
CA PRO A 56 10.12 16.97 -13.76
C PRO A 56 8.69 17.41 -13.41
N ASP A 57 8.58 18.50 -12.66
CA ASP A 57 7.30 19.13 -12.38
C ASP A 57 6.56 19.47 -13.68
N GLY A 58 5.26 19.19 -13.73
CA GLY A 58 4.44 19.35 -14.93
C GLY A 58 4.36 18.09 -15.81
N THR A 59 5.07 17.01 -15.46
CA THR A 59 4.89 15.71 -16.14
C THR A 59 3.46 15.22 -15.94
N GLU A 60 2.79 14.87 -17.04
CA GLU A 60 1.43 14.32 -17.00
C GLU A 60 1.48 12.78 -17.14
N VAL A 61 0.74 12.10 -16.27
CA VAL A 61 0.47 10.66 -16.34
C VAL A 61 -1.02 10.44 -16.15
N THR A 62 -1.58 9.41 -16.77
CA THR A 62 -2.99 9.03 -16.57
C THR A 62 -3.19 8.36 -15.20
N VAL A 63 -4.43 8.35 -14.69
CA VAL A 63 -4.81 7.57 -13.51
C VAL A 63 -4.40 6.10 -13.67
N ARG A 64 -4.57 5.53 -14.88
CA ARG A 64 -4.13 4.16 -15.17
C ARG A 64 -2.63 3.99 -15.00
N GLU A 65 -1.82 4.84 -15.64
CA GLU A 65 -0.35 4.76 -15.54
C GLU A 65 0.14 4.93 -14.11
N ALA A 66 -0.45 5.88 -13.36
CA ALA A 66 -0.15 6.07 -11.95
C ALA A 66 -0.53 4.84 -11.11
N ALA A 67 -1.71 4.25 -11.33
CA ALA A 67 -2.17 3.08 -10.59
C ALA A 67 -1.33 1.82 -10.92
N THR A 68 -0.94 1.65 -12.19
CA THR A 68 0.03 0.63 -12.61
C THR A 68 1.34 0.78 -11.85
N LYS A 69 1.96 1.97 -11.86
CA LYS A 69 3.22 2.22 -11.13
C LYS A 69 3.08 2.04 -9.62
N MET A 70 1.96 2.48 -9.04
CA MET A 70 1.63 2.31 -7.63
C MET A 70 1.64 0.83 -7.21
N ILE A 71 1.16 -0.07 -8.06
CA ILE A 71 1.05 -1.49 -7.73
C ILE A 71 2.31 -2.27 -8.14
N GLU A 72 2.77 -2.10 -9.39
CA GLU A 72 3.87 -2.86 -9.99
C GLU A 72 5.20 -2.64 -9.25
N ILE A 73 5.61 -1.36 -9.15
CA ILE A 73 6.90 -0.95 -8.59
C ILE A 73 6.76 -0.24 -7.24
N SER A 74 5.53 -0.19 -6.70
CA SER A 74 5.25 0.46 -5.42
C SER A 74 5.58 1.96 -5.44
N ASP A 75 5.31 2.65 -6.53
CA ASP A 75 5.63 4.08 -6.67
C ASP A 75 4.85 4.94 -5.66
N ASN A 76 5.57 5.58 -4.74
CA ASN A 76 5.02 6.40 -3.67
C ASN A 76 4.49 7.75 -4.17
N THR A 77 5.14 8.36 -5.17
CA THR A 77 4.63 9.61 -5.77
C THR A 77 3.33 9.34 -6.52
N ALA A 78 3.27 8.24 -7.29
CA ALA A 78 2.03 7.81 -7.95
C ALA A 78 0.92 7.53 -6.93
N THR A 79 1.26 6.89 -5.80
CA THR A 79 0.32 6.61 -4.71
C THR A 79 -0.30 7.89 -4.17
N ASP A 80 0.53 8.88 -3.82
CA ASP A 80 0.07 10.11 -3.19
C ASP A 80 -0.72 10.97 -4.18
N MET A 81 -0.31 11.00 -5.47
CA MET A 81 -1.09 11.61 -6.55
C MET A 81 -2.50 11.01 -6.66
N LEU A 82 -2.63 9.69 -6.54
CA LEU A 82 -3.92 8.99 -6.59
C LEU A 82 -4.78 9.28 -5.36
N VAL A 83 -4.19 9.27 -4.15
CA VAL A 83 -4.88 9.66 -2.92
C VAL A 83 -5.40 11.10 -3.02
N HIS A 84 -4.61 12.03 -3.57
CA HIS A 84 -5.07 13.40 -3.80
C HIS A 84 -6.19 13.49 -4.85
N ALA A 85 -6.17 12.64 -5.88
CA ALA A 85 -7.17 12.66 -6.94
C ALA A 85 -8.56 12.24 -6.44
N VAL A 86 -8.66 11.23 -5.57
CA VAL A 86 -9.95 10.78 -4.99
C VAL A 86 -10.27 11.39 -3.63
N GLY A 87 -9.26 11.93 -2.94
CA GLY A 87 -9.38 12.45 -1.59
C GLY A 87 -9.27 11.37 -0.51
N ARG A 88 -8.70 11.75 0.64
CA ARG A 88 -8.47 10.86 1.78
C ARG A 88 -9.75 10.17 2.26
N ASP A 89 -10.85 10.92 2.36
CA ASP A 89 -12.14 10.38 2.82
C ASP A 89 -12.68 9.26 1.93
N ALA A 90 -12.39 9.30 0.61
CA ALA A 90 -12.76 8.21 -0.30
C ALA A 90 -11.95 6.95 -0.01
N VAL A 91 -10.66 7.09 0.29
CA VAL A 91 -9.81 5.96 0.69
C VAL A 91 -10.23 5.40 2.05
N GLU A 92 -10.55 6.26 3.01
CA GLU A 92 -11.09 5.84 4.31
C GLU A 92 -12.43 5.11 4.18
N THR A 93 -13.25 5.51 3.21
CA THR A 93 -14.50 4.81 2.87
C THR A 93 -14.21 3.44 2.26
N ALA A 94 -13.26 3.34 1.33
CA ALA A 94 -12.84 2.07 0.74
C ALA A 94 -12.29 1.08 1.79
N VAL A 95 -11.57 1.55 2.83
CA VAL A 95 -11.14 0.71 3.96
C VAL A 95 -12.35 0.10 4.70
N LYS A 96 -13.39 0.90 4.95
CA LYS A 96 -14.63 0.44 5.60
C LYS A 96 -15.39 -0.53 4.72
N ASP A 97 -15.55 -0.20 3.45
CA ASP A 97 -16.36 -0.96 2.50
C ASP A 97 -15.70 -2.29 2.12
N ALA A 98 -14.36 -2.35 2.10
CA ALA A 98 -13.60 -3.59 2.03
C ALA A 98 -13.76 -4.49 3.28
N GLY A 99 -14.41 -4.00 4.34
CA GLY A 99 -14.70 -4.78 5.53
C GLY A 99 -13.53 -4.95 6.49
N HIS A 100 -12.62 -3.97 6.56
CA HIS A 100 -11.55 -3.94 7.56
C HIS A 100 -12.11 -4.09 8.98
N HIS A 101 -11.52 -4.97 9.81
CA HIS A 101 -12.10 -5.34 11.11
C HIS A 101 -12.13 -4.17 12.12
N ASP A 102 -11.16 -3.26 12.06
CA ASP A 102 -11.08 -2.06 12.88
C ASP A 102 -10.55 -0.87 12.06
N PRO A 103 -11.41 -0.18 11.27
CA PRO A 103 -10.97 0.86 10.33
C PRO A 103 -10.22 2.03 10.98
N GLU A 104 -10.41 2.30 12.27
CA GLU A 104 -9.71 3.38 12.97
C GLU A 104 -8.19 3.15 13.03
N MET A 105 -7.72 1.90 12.90
CA MET A 105 -6.28 1.60 12.77
C MET A 105 -5.64 2.13 11.48
N MET A 106 -6.47 2.49 10.51
CA MET A 106 -6.05 3.05 9.24
C MET A 106 -6.32 4.57 9.18
N PHE A 107 -6.86 5.19 10.23
CA PHE A 107 -7.31 6.59 10.21
C PHE A 107 -6.55 7.51 11.19
N PRO A 108 -6.28 8.78 10.80
CA PRO A 108 -6.45 9.30 9.45
C PRO A 108 -5.52 8.60 8.45
N PHE A 109 -6.02 8.31 7.24
CA PHE A 109 -5.29 7.46 6.30
C PHE A 109 -4.07 8.16 5.74
N LEU A 110 -2.87 7.84 6.22
CA LEU A 110 -1.62 8.49 5.82
C LEU A 110 -1.33 8.36 4.32
N THR A 111 -0.81 9.43 3.71
CA THR A 111 -0.03 9.34 2.47
C THR A 111 1.39 8.86 2.75
N THR A 112 2.12 8.44 1.72
CA THR A 112 3.52 8.04 1.91
C THR A 112 4.39 9.24 2.29
N ARG A 113 4.16 10.39 1.66
CA ARG A 113 4.77 11.69 1.98
C ARG A 113 4.60 12.06 3.44
N GLU A 114 3.38 11.97 3.96
CA GLU A 114 3.08 12.27 5.36
C GLU A 114 3.79 11.31 6.31
N LEU A 115 3.77 10.00 6.01
CA LEU A 115 4.51 9.01 6.79
C LEU A 115 6.01 9.35 6.85
N PHE A 116 6.61 9.78 5.73
CA PHE A 116 8.02 10.18 5.71
C PHE A 116 8.30 11.45 6.52
N GLN A 117 7.44 12.47 6.41
CA GLN A 117 7.59 13.72 7.17
C GLN A 117 7.45 13.46 8.67
N ILE A 118 6.41 12.75 9.08
CA ILE A 118 6.18 12.39 10.49
C ILE A 118 7.34 11.58 11.03
N GLY A 119 7.83 10.60 10.27
CA GLY A 119 8.82 9.66 10.77
C GLY A 119 10.25 10.19 10.79
N TRP A 120 10.62 11.06 9.85
CA TRP A 120 12.04 11.35 9.60
C TRP A 120 12.39 12.80 9.28
N SER A 121 11.43 13.75 9.22
CA SER A 121 11.80 15.16 8.99
C SER A 121 12.12 15.92 10.28
N GLU A 122 11.14 16.08 11.18
CA GLU A 122 11.29 16.86 12.42
C GLU A 122 10.73 16.07 13.61
N PRO A 123 11.45 15.97 14.74
CA PRO A 123 11.00 15.20 15.91
C PRO A 123 9.63 15.64 16.47
N GLU A 124 9.28 16.92 16.32
CA GLU A 124 8.02 17.48 16.80
C GLU A 124 6.81 16.92 16.04
N TYR A 125 6.95 16.57 14.76
CA TYR A 125 5.88 15.94 13.99
C TYR A 125 5.57 14.53 14.50
N PHE A 126 6.62 13.76 14.80
CA PHE A 126 6.47 12.44 15.42
C PHE A 126 5.80 12.53 16.79
N GLU A 127 6.26 13.43 17.68
CA GLU A 127 5.67 13.59 19.01
C GLU A 127 4.20 14.02 18.93
N SER A 128 3.87 14.95 18.02
CA SER A 128 2.50 15.39 17.79
C SER A 128 1.62 14.26 17.22
N TRP A 129 2.15 13.40 16.34
CA TRP A 129 1.41 12.26 15.82
C TRP A 129 1.14 11.21 16.89
N ALA A 130 2.18 10.81 17.62
CA ALA A 130 2.14 9.71 18.59
C ALA A 130 1.28 10.03 19.82
N THR A 131 1.13 11.31 20.17
CA THR A 131 0.36 11.74 21.35
C THR A 131 -0.95 12.45 21.04
N GLY A 132 -1.17 12.83 19.78
CA GLY A 132 -2.33 13.59 19.34
C GLY A 132 -3.61 12.76 19.23
N SER A 133 -4.74 13.43 19.43
CA SER A 133 -6.07 12.93 19.02
C SER A 133 -6.21 12.90 17.50
N THR A 134 -7.21 12.19 16.98
CA THR A 134 -7.51 12.15 15.54
C THR A 134 -7.73 13.55 14.94
N GLU A 135 -8.29 14.49 15.69
CA GLU A 135 -8.46 15.88 15.23
C GLU A 135 -7.11 16.60 15.10
N GLU A 136 -6.22 16.43 16.09
CA GLU A 136 -4.87 17.00 16.08
C GLU A 136 -3.99 16.35 15.00
N GLN A 137 -4.11 15.04 14.80
CA GLN A 137 -3.45 14.32 13.70
C GLN A 137 -3.91 14.87 12.35
N ARG A 138 -5.21 15.03 12.11
CA ARG A 138 -5.71 15.62 10.85
C ARG A 138 -5.23 17.06 10.66
N ALA A 139 -5.15 17.86 11.72
CA ALA A 139 -4.60 19.21 11.66
C ALA A 139 -3.09 19.20 11.30
N LEU A 140 -2.32 18.27 11.85
CA LEU A 140 -0.92 18.06 11.47
C LEU A 140 -0.80 17.68 9.99
N LEU A 141 -1.61 16.74 9.49
CA LEU A 141 -1.57 16.36 8.07
C LEU A 141 -1.91 17.53 7.15
N ASP A 142 -2.86 18.38 7.54
CA ASP A 142 -3.20 19.62 6.80
C ASP A 142 -2.06 20.64 6.80
N GLU A 143 -1.25 20.70 7.84
CA GLU A 143 -0.02 21.50 7.86
C GLU A 143 1.05 20.92 6.92
N LEU A 144 1.29 19.60 7.01
CA LEU A 144 2.37 18.92 6.29
C LEU A 144 2.22 18.95 4.77
N GLN A 145 1.00 18.97 4.24
CA GLN A 145 0.75 19.04 2.79
C GLN A 145 1.34 20.31 2.15
N HIS A 146 1.59 21.37 2.94
CA HIS A 146 2.14 22.65 2.49
C HIS A 146 3.66 22.75 2.66
N GLN A 147 4.30 21.75 3.28
CA GLN A 147 5.74 21.72 3.52
C GLN A 147 6.45 20.94 2.42
N GLU A 148 7.59 21.45 1.94
CA GLU A 148 8.44 20.73 1.00
C GLU A 148 9.13 19.54 1.70
N ILE A 149 9.26 18.39 1.02
CA ILE A 149 10.21 17.34 1.42
C ILE A 149 11.52 17.62 0.68
N GLY A 150 12.58 18.00 1.40
CA GLY A 150 13.91 18.04 0.80
C GLY A 150 14.46 16.63 0.58
N GLN A 151 15.01 16.35 -0.61
CA GLN A 151 15.67 15.08 -0.95
C GLN A 151 16.83 14.70 0.00
N HIS A 152 17.34 15.64 0.78
CA HIS A 152 18.43 15.43 1.74
C HIS A 152 17.94 15.27 3.18
N ASP A 153 16.64 15.40 3.43
CA ASP A 153 16.08 15.59 4.77
C ASP A 153 15.53 14.31 5.39
N VAL A 154 15.47 13.19 4.64
CA VAL A 154 14.94 11.93 5.16
C VAL A 154 15.91 10.79 4.84
N ALA A 155 16.87 10.57 5.73
CA ALA A 155 17.59 9.31 5.77
C ALA A 155 16.68 8.25 6.39
N VAL A 156 15.80 7.64 5.57
CA VAL A 156 14.94 6.52 6.01
C VAL A 156 15.84 5.46 6.63
N GLY A 157 15.70 5.28 7.94
CA GLY A 157 16.57 4.48 8.77
C GLY A 157 16.26 4.70 10.25
N GLY A 158 17.04 4.06 11.12
CA GLY A 158 16.73 4.03 12.55
C GLY A 158 15.67 2.99 12.89
N ASP A 159 15.07 3.14 14.06
CA ASP A 159 14.15 2.16 14.61
C ASP A 159 12.81 2.14 13.83
N PRO A 160 12.14 0.98 13.74
CA PRO A 160 10.80 0.89 13.19
C PRO A 160 9.82 1.80 13.93
N LEU A 161 9.00 2.55 13.19
CA LEU A 161 8.03 3.49 13.77
C LEU A 161 6.62 2.91 13.93
N TRP A 162 6.41 1.68 13.43
CA TRP A 162 5.13 0.98 13.57
C TRP A 162 4.70 0.75 15.04
N PRO A 163 5.59 0.56 16.04
CA PRO A 163 5.16 0.45 17.44
C PRO A 163 4.49 1.72 17.97
N ASP A 164 4.81 2.87 17.38
CA ASP A 164 4.26 4.18 17.72
C ASP A 164 3.10 4.62 16.80
N GLY A 165 2.59 3.70 15.98
CA GLY A 165 1.42 3.95 15.13
C GLY A 165 1.72 4.74 13.86
N VAL A 166 2.99 4.85 13.44
CA VAL A 166 3.36 5.42 12.13
C VAL A 166 3.49 4.29 11.11
N GLU A 167 2.35 3.77 10.67
CA GLU A 167 2.20 2.76 9.62
C GLU A 167 0.72 2.64 9.21
N TRP A 168 0.42 1.75 8.27
CA TRP A 168 -0.93 1.25 8.03
C TRP A 168 -1.03 -0.16 8.64
N PHE A 169 -2.16 -0.51 9.25
CA PHE A 169 -2.31 -1.77 9.98
C PHE A 169 -3.54 -2.53 9.52
N ALA A 170 -3.35 -3.79 9.14
CA ALA A 170 -4.46 -4.70 8.87
C ALA A 170 -4.08 -6.16 9.20
N SER A 171 -5.09 -6.98 9.46
CA SER A 171 -4.90 -8.42 9.62
C SER A 171 -4.79 -9.12 8.25
N ALA A 172 -4.33 -10.37 8.24
CA ALA A 172 -4.28 -11.17 7.02
C ALA A 172 -5.68 -11.36 6.39
N HIS A 173 -6.72 -11.47 7.22
CA HIS A 173 -8.10 -11.55 6.72
C HIS A 173 -8.58 -10.23 6.13
N ASP A 174 -8.19 -9.07 6.66
CA ASP A 174 -8.56 -7.78 6.05
C ASP A 174 -7.90 -7.56 4.70
N ILE A 175 -6.64 -7.95 4.56
CA ILE A 175 -5.92 -7.95 3.28
C ILE A 175 -6.61 -8.89 2.29
N ALA A 176 -7.09 -10.05 2.75
CA ALA A 176 -7.84 -10.96 1.89
C ALA A 176 -9.18 -10.37 1.43
N LYS A 177 -9.90 -9.66 2.30
CA LYS A 177 -11.15 -9.01 1.91
C LYS A 177 -10.94 -7.90 0.87
N VAL A 178 -9.90 -7.06 1.00
CA VAL A 178 -9.63 -6.02 -0.03
C VAL A 178 -9.23 -6.63 -1.37
N HIS A 179 -8.49 -7.74 -1.37
CA HIS A 179 -8.24 -8.50 -2.61
C HIS A 179 -9.55 -8.98 -3.24
N VAL A 180 -10.46 -9.58 -2.46
CA VAL A 180 -11.76 -10.03 -2.96
C VAL A 180 -12.59 -8.85 -3.48
N ALA A 181 -12.66 -7.74 -2.73
CA ALA A 181 -13.39 -6.54 -3.13
C ALA A 181 -12.88 -5.97 -4.45
N LEU A 182 -11.56 -5.97 -4.69
CA LEU A 182 -10.97 -5.54 -5.96
C LEU A 182 -11.38 -6.45 -7.14
N GLN A 183 -11.58 -7.75 -6.92
CA GLN A 183 -12.05 -8.65 -7.98
C GLN A 183 -13.55 -8.48 -8.25
N GLU A 184 -14.33 -8.11 -7.24
CA GLU A 184 -15.78 -7.86 -7.34
C GLU A 184 -16.12 -6.57 -8.10
N GLN A 185 -15.14 -5.70 -8.36
CA GLN A 185 -15.30 -4.49 -9.19
C GLN A 185 -15.64 -4.82 -10.65
N ASP A 186 -15.33 -6.04 -11.12
CA ASP A 186 -15.51 -6.49 -12.52
C ASP A 186 -14.87 -5.53 -13.56
N ASP A 187 -13.75 -4.91 -13.19
CA ASP A 187 -12.96 -4.03 -14.06
C ASP A 187 -11.68 -4.74 -14.53
N ALA A 188 -11.58 -4.95 -15.85
CA ALA A 188 -10.41 -5.58 -16.47
C ALA A 188 -9.12 -4.79 -16.21
N VAL A 189 -9.18 -3.46 -16.08
CA VAL A 189 -8.01 -2.60 -15.82
C VAL A 189 -7.46 -2.85 -14.42
N VAL A 190 -8.32 -3.03 -13.42
CA VAL A 190 -7.90 -3.39 -12.06
C VAL A 190 -7.16 -4.73 -12.08
N ARG A 191 -7.68 -5.71 -12.82
CA ARG A 191 -7.04 -7.03 -12.94
C ARG A 191 -5.70 -6.96 -13.65
N GLU A 192 -5.60 -6.18 -14.73
CA GLU A 192 -4.35 -5.90 -15.45
C GLU A 192 -3.31 -5.32 -14.47
N ILE A 193 -3.64 -4.19 -13.82
CA ILE A 193 -2.78 -3.49 -12.85
C ILE A 193 -2.24 -4.43 -11.77
N LEU A 194 -3.09 -5.24 -11.15
CA LEU A 194 -2.70 -6.16 -10.08
C LEU A 194 -1.74 -7.27 -10.55
N SER A 195 -1.77 -7.60 -11.84
CA SER A 195 -1.01 -8.72 -12.43
C SER A 195 0.33 -8.35 -13.05
N GLU A 196 0.62 -7.04 -13.21
CA GLU A 196 1.85 -6.56 -13.85
C GLU A 196 3.12 -7.09 -13.16
N ASN A 197 3.09 -7.17 -11.83
CA ASN A 197 4.15 -7.79 -11.05
C ASN A 197 3.57 -8.93 -10.20
N PRO A 198 3.83 -10.21 -10.52
CA PRO A 198 3.28 -11.32 -9.74
C PRO A 198 3.96 -11.52 -8.37
N GLY A 199 5.09 -10.83 -8.09
CA GLY A 199 5.84 -10.97 -6.84
C GLY A 199 6.49 -12.34 -6.61
N ILE A 200 6.31 -13.26 -7.54
CA ILE A 200 6.90 -14.59 -7.59
C ILE A 200 7.47 -14.84 -8.99
N GLY A 201 8.41 -15.77 -9.09
CA GLY A 201 8.93 -16.21 -10.38
C GLY A 201 7.89 -17.01 -11.19
N GLN A 202 8.38 -17.86 -12.09
CA GLN A 202 7.50 -18.74 -12.89
C GLN A 202 6.46 -19.46 -12.02
N HIS A 203 5.20 -19.39 -12.45
CA HIS A 203 4.04 -20.00 -11.81
C HIS A 203 3.12 -20.63 -12.86
N SER A 204 2.20 -21.46 -12.39
CA SER A 204 1.19 -22.20 -13.16
C SER A 204 -0.24 -21.69 -12.96
N TRP A 205 -0.42 -20.66 -12.13
CA TRP A 205 -1.71 -19.98 -11.97
C TRP A 205 -2.08 -19.25 -13.27
N ASP A 206 -3.37 -19.26 -13.62
CA ASP A 206 -3.91 -18.57 -14.79
C ASP A 206 -3.99 -17.06 -14.55
N TYR A 207 -4.17 -16.66 -13.29
CA TYR A 207 -4.11 -15.27 -12.84
C TYR A 207 -3.36 -15.16 -11.52
N VAL A 208 -2.55 -14.11 -11.38
CA VAL A 208 -1.87 -13.72 -10.13
C VAL A 208 -1.97 -12.22 -9.99
N GLY A 209 -2.73 -11.76 -9.00
CA GLY A 209 -2.68 -10.39 -8.49
C GLY A 209 -1.76 -10.34 -7.28
N PHE A 210 -0.85 -9.37 -7.20
CA PHE A 210 0.10 -9.27 -6.10
C PHE A 210 0.29 -7.85 -5.59
N LYS A 211 0.50 -7.74 -4.27
CA LYS A 211 1.13 -6.57 -3.68
C LYS A 211 2.04 -6.95 -2.52
N GLY A 212 3.27 -6.47 -2.57
CA GLY A 212 4.22 -6.48 -1.47
C GLY A 212 4.30 -5.14 -0.75
N GLY A 213 4.82 -5.15 0.48
CA GLY A 213 5.05 -3.97 1.29
C GLY A 213 6.25 -4.15 2.20
N SER A 214 7.00 -3.07 2.41
CA SER A 214 8.13 -3.04 3.33
C SER A 214 8.35 -1.63 3.86
N SER A 215 8.79 -1.56 5.11
CA SER A 215 9.35 -0.38 5.77
C SER A 215 10.36 -0.88 6.81
N PRO A 216 11.11 -0.03 7.55
CA PRO A 216 12.04 -0.50 8.57
C PRO A 216 11.36 -1.48 9.54
N GLY A 217 11.88 -2.71 9.64
CA GLY A 217 11.31 -3.77 10.48
C GLY A 217 10.00 -4.39 10.00
N VAL A 218 9.50 -4.08 8.79
CA VAL A 218 8.22 -4.59 8.25
C VAL A 218 8.42 -5.26 6.89
N LEU A 219 7.79 -6.42 6.70
CA LEU A 219 7.67 -7.08 5.42
C LEU A 219 6.31 -7.78 5.29
N ALA A 220 5.58 -7.44 4.23
CA ALA A 220 4.29 -8.03 3.90
C ALA A 220 4.22 -8.41 2.42
N GLY A 221 3.43 -9.44 2.14
CA GLY A 221 3.18 -9.94 0.79
C GLY A 221 1.79 -10.53 0.71
N SER A 222 1.06 -10.19 -0.34
CA SER A 222 -0.30 -10.63 -0.57
C SER A 222 -0.51 -11.02 -2.01
N TRP A 223 -1.17 -12.16 -2.22
CA TRP A 223 -1.45 -12.73 -3.54
C TRP A 223 -2.91 -13.14 -3.61
N TYR A 224 -3.60 -12.74 -4.68
CA TYR A 224 -4.84 -13.34 -5.13
C TYR A 224 -4.53 -14.17 -6.38
N VAL A 225 -4.86 -15.45 -6.38
CA VAL A 225 -4.52 -16.36 -7.47
C VAL A 225 -5.74 -17.12 -7.95
N GLU A 226 -5.80 -17.42 -9.25
CA GLU A 226 -6.86 -18.25 -9.85
C GLU A 226 -6.23 -19.40 -10.63
N ASP A 227 -6.80 -20.59 -10.49
CA ASP A 227 -6.41 -21.77 -11.27
C ASP A 227 -7.27 -21.96 -12.53
N SER A 228 -6.86 -22.93 -13.36
CA SER A 228 -7.55 -23.29 -14.60
C SER A 228 -8.95 -23.88 -14.43
N SER A 229 -9.36 -24.22 -13.21
CA SER A 229 -10.74 -24.63 -12.89
C SER A 229 -11.64 -23.44 -12.57
N GLY A 230 -11.05 -22.26 -12.37
CA GLY A 230 -11.73 -21.04 -11.93
C GLY A 230 -11.85 -20.91 -10.41
N GLU A 231 -11.16 -21.75 -9.63
CA GLU A 231 -11.09 -21.59 -8.17
C GLU A 231 -10.05 -20.54 -7.82
N SER A 232 -10.35 -19.72 -6.82
CA SER A 232 -9.49 -18.61 -6.39
C SER A 232 -9.07 -18.73 -4.92
N TYR A 233 -7.86 -18.23 -4.64
CA TYR A 233 -7.26 -18.27 -3.32
C TYR A 233 -6.57 -16.96 -3.00
N VAL A 234 -6.60 -16.57 -1.73
CA VAL A 234 -5.73 -15.51 -1.22
C VAL A 234 -4.67 -16.10 -0.32
N LEU A 235 -3.40 -15.74 -0.58
CA LEU A 235 -2.30 -15.95 0.33
C LEU A 235 -1.83 -14.61 0.88
N VAL A 236 -1.71 -14.51 2.20
CA VAL A 236 -1.10 -13.36 2.87
C VAL A 236 0.00 -13.85 3.80
N VAL A 237 1.14 -13.17 3.77
CA VAL A 237 2.26 -13.38 4.69
C VAL A 237 2.64 -12.00 5.23
N GLN A 238 2.78 -11.89 6.55
CA GLN A 238 3.19 -10.66 7.23
C GLN A 238 4.29 -11.00 8.25
N ALA A 239 5.26 -10.10 8.36
CA ALA A 239 6.35 -10.17 9.34
C ALA A 239 6.68 -8.75 9.82
N ALA A 240 6.84 -8.60 11.12
CA ALA A 240 7.23 -7.34 11.75
C ALA A 240 8.19 -7.59 12.92
N THR A 241 9.11 -6.66 13.14
CA THR A 241 10.09 -6.67 14.22
C THR A 241 10.41 -5.24 14.62
N GLU A 242 10.76 -5.03 15.90
CA GLU A 242 11.25 -3.76 16.43
C GLU A 242 12.76 -3.56 16.14
N ASP A 243 13.46 -4.61 15.70
CA ASP A 243 14.83 -4.50 15.19
C ASP A 243 14.81 -4.20 13.69
N ALA A 244 15.18 -2.98 13.29
CA ALA A 244 15.24 -2.58 11.89
C ALA A 244 16.16 -3.48 11.04
N ALA A 245 17.18 -4.11 11.63
CA ALA A 245 18.07 -5.05 10.94
C ALA A 245 17.54 -6.49 10.93
N GLY A 246 16.42 -6.76 11.63
CA GLY A 246 15.84 -8.09 11.79
C GLY A 246 15.16 -8.64 10.54
N ILE A 247 14.90 -7.81 9.52
CA ILE A 247 14.46 -8.24 8.19
C ILE A 247 15.54 -7.87 7.18
N ASN A 248 16.61 -8.67 7.13
CA ASN A 248 17.66 -8.49 6.15
C ASN A 248 17.36 -9.30 4.87
N THR A 249 18.30 -9.31 3.92
CA THR A 249 18.14 -9.99 2.63
C THR A 249 17.85 -11.49 2.76
N ASP A 250 18.40 -12.16 3.78
CA ASP A 250 18.18 -13.58 4.01
C ASP A 250 16.74 -13.85 4.50
N GLU A 251 16.22 -13.08 5.47
CA GLU A 251 14.82 -13.23 5.90
C GLU A 251 13.84 -12.88 4.78
N GLN A 252 14.13 -11.85 3.98
CA GLN A 252 13.32 -11.53 2.79
C GLN A 252 13.29 -12.71 1.80
N SER A 253 14.44 -13.34 1.56
CA SER A 253 14.52 -14.51 0.68
C SER A 253 13.72 -15.69 1.21
N LEU A 254 13.80 -15.96 2.52
CA LEU A 254 13.01 -17.00 3.18
C LEU A 254 11.51 -16.69 3.14
N PHE A 255 11.12 -15.42 3.31
CA PHE A 255 9.75 -14.96 3.25
C PHE A 255 9.11 -15.26 1.88
N PHE A 256 9.75 -14.88 0.78
CA PHE A 256 9.24 -15.17 -0.56
C PHE A 256 9.33 -16.66 -0.91
N GLN A 257 10.31 -17.39 -0.37
CA GLN A 257 10.36 -18.84 -0.52
C GLN A 257 9.18 -19.53 0.19
N LEU A 258 8.81 -19.07 1.39
CA LEU A 258 7.65 -19.56 2.12
C LEU A 258 6.37 -19.30 1.31
N ALA A 259 6.18 -18.08 0.80
CA ALA A 259 5.02 -17.72 0.01
C ALA A 259 4.89 -18.61 -1.24
N ARG A 260 5.98 -18.77 -2.02
CA ARG A 260 5.99 -19.65 -3.18
C ARG A 260 5.68 -21.10 -2.82
N SER A 261 6.22 -21.59 -1.70
CA SER A 261 5.97 -22.96 -1.25
C SER A 261 4.51 -23.16 -0.86
N ALA A 262 3.89 -22.18 -0.20
CA ALA A 262 2.47 -22.21 0.15
C ALA A 262 1.60 -22.23 -1.11
N LEU A 263 1.85 -21.33 -2.08
CA LEU A 263 1.11 -21.31 -3.35
C LEU A 263 1.21 -22.63 -4.12
N ASN A 264 2.41 -23.21 -4.21
CA ASN A 264 2.60 -24.49 -4.90
C ASN A 264 1.85 -25.66 -4.22
N LEU A 265 1.62 -25.60 -2.90
CA LEU A 265 0.87 -26.63 -2.18
C LEU A 265 -0.65 -26.46 -2.32
N THR A 266 -1.11 -25.25 -2.63
CA THR A 266 -2.54 -24.94 -2.86
C THR A 266 -3.02 -25.46 -4.20
N GLN A 267 -2.16 -25.44 -5.23
CA GLN A 267 -2.41 -26.12 -6.50
C GLN A 267 -2.43 -27.64 -6.27
N ARG A 268 -3.60 -28.20 -6.02
CA ARG A 268 -3.78 -29.66 -6.00
C ARG A 268 -4.27 -30.11 -7.37
N ASP A 269 -3.64 -31.18 -7.87
CA ASP A 269 -4.00 -31.89 -9.10
C ASP A 269 -5.48 -32.34 -9.15
#